data_AF-A0A6N2AZ28-F1
#
_entry.id   AF-A0A6N2AZ28-F1
#
_cell.length_a   1.000
_cell.length_b   1.000
_cell.length_c   1.000
_cell.angle_alpha   90.00
_cell.angle_beta   90.00
_cell.angle_gamma   90.00
#
_symmetry.space_group_name_H-M   'P 1'
#
loop_
_entity.id
_entity.type
_entity.pdbx_description
1 polymer ?
#
loop_
_entity_poly.entity_id
_entity_poly.type
_entity_poly.pdbx_seq_one_letter_code
_entity_poly.pdbx_strand_id
1 'polypeptide(L)'
;MGSYPPFLKMLVDQFSNIQEADWILCNTIYELEKHEVDWITKRLRLRTIGPSIPSMYVDKRLENDNSYGLSIYKPKTDVCMKWLSDCNDGSVVYVSFGSMAELKEEQMKEIACGLNKSNHNFLWIVRESEEPKIPKDFLDNIKREKGLVVTWCPQLDVLSHKAIGCFMTHCGWNSTLEALSLGVPMVAIPIWTDQCTNAKYVMDIWEMGIKAQANEKGVVEQEVVEHCIREVMEGERGKEIRKNAIKWREVTKKAMDEGGSSDRNINEFVDKLVNES
;
A
#
# COMPACT_ATOMS: atom_id res chain seq x y z
N MET A 1 -11.22 -15.06 -10.85
CA MET A 1 -12.17 -13.96 -10.55
C MET A 1 -13.12 -14.47 -9.49
N GLY A 2 -13.07 -13.89 -8.29
CA GLY A 2 -13.67 -14.46 -7.06
C GLY A 2 -15.19 -14.39 -6.95
N SER A 3 -15.69 -15.08 -5.94
CA SER A 3 -17.05 -15.42 -5.53
C SER A 3 -17.93 -14.25 -5.05
N TYR A 4 -17.88 -13.08 -5.70
CA TYR A 4 -18.70 -11.91 -5.32
C TYR A 4 -19.44 -11.29 -6.52
N PRO A 5 -20.50 -11.95 -7.04
CA PRO A 5 -21.23 -11.48 -8.23
C PRO A 5 -21.77 -10.04 -8.12
N PRO A 6 -22.31 -9.57 -6.97
CA PRO A 6 -22.76 -8.18 -6.85
C PRO A 6 -21.61 -7.17 -6.96
N PHE A 7 -20.44 -7.51 -6.42
CA PHE A 7 -19.26 -6.65 -6.48
C PHE A 7 -18.73 -6.57 -7.91
N LEU A 8 -18.64 -7.70 -8.61
CA LEU A 8 -18.26 -7.72 -10.02
C LEU A 8 -19.23 -6.91 -10.88
N LYS A 9 -20.54 -7.03 -10.66
CA LYS A 9 -21.54 -6.23 -11.35
C LYS A 9 -21.32 -4.74 -11.10
N MET A 10 -21.19 -4.34 -9.84
CA MET A 10 -20.89 -2.95 -9.48
C MET A 10 -19.64 -2.44 -10.21
N LEU A 11 -18.57 -3.23 -10.29
CA LEU A 11 -17.34 -2.83 -10.97
C LEU A 11 -17.55 -2.61 -12.48
N VAL A 12 -18.27 -3.51 -13.15
CA VAL A 12 -18.54 -3.44 -14.59
C VAL A 12 -19.51 -2.29 -14.89
N ASP A 13 -20.50 -2.08 -14.02
CA ASP A 13 -21.52 -1.03 -14.19
C ASP A 13 -20.91 0.38 -14.15
N GLN A 14 -19.73 0.58 -13.53
CA GLN A 14 -18.97 1.83 -13.62
C GLN A 14 -18.67 2.27 -15.06
N PHE A 15 -18.64 1.32 -16.01
CA PHE A 15 -18.35 1.59 -17.42
C PHE A 15 -19.62 1.80 -18.27
N SER A 16 -20.81 1.61 -17.70
CA SER A 16 -22.08 1.60 -18.46
C SER A 16 -22.40 2.93 -19.14
N ASN A 17 -22.00 4.06 -18.53
CA ASN A 17 -22.18 5.41 -19.04
C ASN A 17 -20.87 6.20 -19.12
N ILE A 18 -19.72 5.51 -19.15
CA ILE A 18 -18.40 6.17 -19.07
C ILE A 18 -18.11 7.12 -20.25
N GLN A 19 -18.77 6.90 -21.39
CA GLN A 19 -18.66 7.76 -22.57
C GLN A 19 -19.42 9.08 -22.41
N GLU A 20 -20.34 9.16 -21.44
CA GLU A 20 -21.13 10.36 -21.15
C GLU A 20 -20.44 11.28 -20.12
N ALA A 21 -19.36 10.81 -19.48
CA ALA A 21 -18.62 11.59 -18.49
C ALA A 21 -17.75 12.67 -19.16
N ASP A 22 -17.83 13.91 -18.69
CA ASP A 22 -16.97 15.00 -19.15
C ASP A 22 -15.49 14.74 -18.86
N TRP A 23 -15.21 14.13 -17.70
CA TRP A 23 -13.86 13.81 -17.24
C TRP A 23 -13.85 12.50 -16.46
N ILE A 24 -12.75 11.77 -16.59
CA ILE A 24 -12.45 10.59 -15.76
C ILE A 24 -11.20 10.90 -14.97
N LEU A 25 -11.35 11.04 -13.66
CA LEU A 25 -10.24 11.35 -12.77
C LEU A 25 -9.75 10.05 -12.12
N CYS A 26 -8.47 9.75 -12.30
CA CYS A 26 -7.86 8.55 -11.77
C CYS A 26 -6.81 8.92 -10.72
N ASN A 27 -6.89 8.31 -9.54
CA ASN A 27 -5.92 8.48 -8.47
C ASN A 27 -4.65 7.68 -8.77
N THR A 28 -3.84 8.17 -9.71
CA THR A 28 -2.54 7.63 -10.11
C THR A 28 -1.72 8.78 -10.71
N ILE A 29 -0.47 8.52 -11.08
CA ILE A 29 0.35 9.46 -11.88
C ILE A 29 0.64 8.85 -13.24
N TYR A 30 0.86 9.69 -14.24
CA TYR A 30 1.16 9.23 -15.60
C TYR A 30 2.35 8.26 -15.62
N GLU A 31 3.37 8.53 -14.82
CA GLU A 31 4.63 7.81 -14.81
C GLU A 31 4.54 6.35 -14.34
N LEU A 32 3.51 5.99 -13.56
CA LEU A 32 3.33 4.63 -13.05
C LEU A 32 2.73 3.68 -14.09
N GLU A 33 1.93 4.21 -15.02
CA GLU A 33 1.02 3.45 -15.90
C GLU A 33 0.96 4.07 -17.31
N LYS A 34 2.11 4.51 -17.85
CA LYS A 34 2.19 5.29 -19.09
C LYS A 34 1.45 4.63 -20.26
N HIS A 35 1.65 3.33 -20.44
CA HIS A 35 1.07 2.60 -21.57
C HIS A 35 -0.46 2.51 -21.48
N GLU A 36 -0.96 2.25 -20.29
CA GLU A 36 -2.38 2.14 -19.98
C GLU A 36 -3.03 3.52 -20.12
N VAL A 37 -2.42 4.56 -19.54
CA VAL A 37 -2.91 5.94 -19.62
C VAL A 37 -2.93 6.42 -21.08
N ASP A 38 -1.85 6.23 -21.85
CA ASP A 38 -1.80 6.61 -23.27
C ASP A 38 -2.83 5.87 -24.12
N TRP A 39 -3.18 4.64 -23.75
CA TRP A 39 -4.20 3.88 -24.46
C TRP A 39 -5.62 4.35 -24.14
N ILE A 40 -5.88 4.69 -22.87
CA ILE A 40 -7.21 5.16 -22.42
C ILE A 40 -7.47 6.59 -22.89
N THR A 41 -6.49 7.49 -22.81
CA THR A 41 -6.63 8.92 -23.18
C THR A 41 -6.95 9.15 -24.66
N LYS A 42 -6.66 8.16 -25.52
CA LYS A 42 -7.08 8.15 -26.95
C LYS A 42 -8.59 7.93 -27.15
N ARG A 43 -9.31 7.50 -26.12
CA ARG A 43 -10.73 7.09 -26.20
C ARG A 43 -11.61 7.84 -25.21
N LEU A 44 -11.05 8.21 -24.06
CA LEU A 44 -11.75 8.81 -22.95
C LEU A 44 -10.96 10.01 -22.44
N ARG A 45 -11.65 11.02 -21.89
CA ARG A 45 -11.02 12.20 -21.30
C ARG A 45 -10.52 11.90 -19.87
N LEU A 46 -9.56 10.97 -19.78
CA LEU A 46 -8.94 10.56 -18.52
C LEU A 46 -7.81 11.51 -18.10
N ARG A 47 -7.73 11.82 -16.81
CA ARG A 47 -6.62 12.54 -16.18
C ARG A 47 -6.15 11.82 -14.94
N THR A 48 -4.83 11.70 -14.82
CA THR A 48 -4.15 11.13 -13.66
C THR A 48 -3.90 12.27 -12.67
N ILE A 49 -4.61 12.29 -11.56
CA ILE A 49 -4.64 13.40 -10.58
C ILE A 49 -4.10 12.98 -9.20
N GLY A 50 -3.39 11.86 -9.14
CA GLY A 50 -2.88 11.29 -7.90
C GLY A 50 -1.40 11.60 -7.64
N PRO A 51 -0.80 10.89 -6.66
CA PRO A 51 -1.52 10.19 -5.60
C PRO A 51 -2.21 11.19 -4.66
N SER A 52 -3.39 10.83 -4.16
CA SER A 52 -4.13 11.59 -3.16
C SER A 52 -3.56 11.39 -1.76
N ILE A 53 -2.26 11.66 -1.56
CA ILE A 53 -1.57 11.59 -0.27
C ILE A 53 -1.45 13.00 0.29
N PRO A 54 -1.65 13.21 1.60
CA PRO A 54 -1.56 14.54 2.19
C PRO A 54 -0.23 15.21 1.88
N SER A 55 -0.31 16.47 1.45
CA SER A 55 0.82 17.24 0.93
C SER A 55 2.04 17.22 1.86
N MET A 56 1.85 17.23 3.19
CA MET A 56 2.96 17.22 4.16
C MET A 56 3.95 16.06 3.99
N TYR A 57 3.53 14.93 3.40
CA TYR A 57 4.35 13.74 3.23
C TYR A 57 5.15 13.73 1.93
N VAL A 58 4.72 14.49 0.91
CA VAL A 58 5.24 14.36 -0.46
C VAL A 58 5.80 15.68 -0.99
N ASP A 59 4.93 16.62 -1.36
CA ASP A 59 5.27 17.87 -2.05
C ASP A 59 5.35 19.08 -1.10
N LYS A 60 4.68 19.04 0.05
CA LYS A 60 4.67 20.07 1.11
C LYS A 60 4.22 21.45 0.64
N ARG A 61 3.37 21.49 -0.38
CA ARG A 61 2.82 22.70 -1.00
C ARG A 61 1.61 23.24 -0.24
N LEU A 62 0.88 22.39 0.49
CA LEU A 62 -0.33 22.75 1.22
C LEU A 62 -0.11 22.65 2.73
N GLU A 63 -0.05 23.79 3.42
CA GLU A 63 0.25 23.86 4.87
C GLU A 63 -0.76 23.12 5.76
N ASN A 64 -2.02 23.04 5.32
CA ASN A 64 -3.12 22.46 6.11
C ASN A 64 -3.44 20.99 5.73
N ASP A 65 -2.74 20.41 4.76
CA ASP A 65 -2.99 19.05 4.28
C ASP A 65 -2.05 18.05 4.96
N ASN A 66 -2.36 17.78 6.23
CA ASN A 66 -1.48 17.05 7.14
C ASN A 66 -1.94 15.61 7.43
N SER A 67 -3.14 15.21 6.99
CA SER A 67 -3.66 13.86 7.25
C SER A 67 -4.86 13.56 6.35
N TYR A 68 -5.27 12.30 6.29
CA TYR A 68 -6.49 11.91 5.56
C TYR A 68 -7.81 12.48 6.13
N GLY A 69 -7.78 13.14 7.30
CA GLY A 69 -8.93 13.83 7.91
C GLY A 69 -10.03 12.92 8.48
N LEU A 70 -10.24 11.73 7.90
CA LEU A 70 -11.24 10.74 8.31
C LEU A 70 -10.58 9.38 8.55
N SER A 71 -10.87 8.77 9.69
CA SER A 71 -10.44 7.39 10.00
C SER A 71 -11.62 6.59 10.54
N ILE A 72 -11.87 5.43 9.94
CA ILE A 72 -12.94 4.50 10.34
C ILE A 72 -12.66 3.92 11.73
N TYR A 73 -11.38 3.70 12.03
CA TYR A 73 -10.92 3.11 13.29
C TYR A 73 -10.05 4.12 14.06
N LYS A 74 -10.10 4.05 15.39
CA LYS A 74 -9.27 4.93 16.24
C LYS A 74 -7.81 4.47 16.20
N PRO A 75 -6.88 5.26 15.63
CA PRO A 75 -5.47 4.86 15.57
C PRO A 75 -4.83 4.85 16.95
N LYS A 76 -3.94 3.88 17.19
CA LYS A 76 -3.09 3.80 18.40
C LYS A 76 -1.79 4.57 18.20
N THR A 77 -1.88 5.84 17.80
CA THR A 77 -0.75 6.69 17.37
C THR A 77 0.40 6.67 18.37
N ASP A 78 0.18 7.09 19.62
CA ASP A 78 1.25 7.19 20.62
C ASP A 78 1.95 5.85 20.87
N VAL A 79 1.19 4.76 20.89
CA VAL A 79 1.71 3.40 21.11
C VAL A 79 2.61 2.99 19.94
N CYS A 80 2.13 3.18 18.70
CA CYS A 80 2.89 2.82 17.50
C CYS A 80 4.16 3.65 17.38
N MET A 81 4.06 4.98 17.48
CA MET A 81 5.18 5.88 17.23
C MET A 81 6.25 5.78 18.31
N LYS A 82 5.85 5.59 19.57
CA LYS A 82 6.81 5.35 20.66
C LYS A 82 7.58 4.05 20.44
N TRP A 83 6.88 2.97 20.13
CA TRP A 83 7.51 1.67 19.89
C TRP A 83 8.47 1.68 18.69
N LEU A 84 8.06 2.34 17.59
CA LEU A 84 8.91 2.50 16.41
C LEU A 84 10.17 3.35 16.71
N SER A 85 10.07 4.33 17.61
CA SER A 85 11.21 5.17 17.99
C SER A 85 12.30 4.40 18.77
N ASP A 86 11.93 3.30 19.42
CA ASP A 86 12.86 2.41 20.14
C ASP A 86 13.51 1.35 19.22
N CYS A 87 13.09 1.29 17.94
CA CYS A 87 13.61 0.34 16.96
C CYS A 87 14.76 0.95 16.13
N ASN A 88 15.62 0.09 15.60
CA ASN A 88 16.69 0.50 14.68
C ASN A 88 16.12 0.91 13.32
N ASP A 89 16.85 1.78 12.61
CA ASP A 89 16.47 2.23 11.28
C ASP A 89 16.39 1.04 10.30
N GLY A 90 15.31 0.98 9.53
CA GLY A 90 15.06 -0.08 8.55
C GLY A 90 14.92 -1.49 9.13
N SER A 91 14.69 -1.66 10.44
CA SER A 91 14.65 -2.98 11.08
C SER A 91 13.26 -3.59 11.23
N VAL A 92 12.20 -2.81 10.96
CA VAL A 92 10.80 -3.19 11.24
C VAL A 92 10.07 -3.59 9.96
N VAL A 93 9.40 -4.74 10.00
CA VAL A 93 8.40 -5.16 9.02
C VAL A 93 7.05 -4.59 9.45
N TYR A 94 6.50 -3.67 8.67
CA TYR A 94 5.13 -3.22 8.85
C TYR A 94 4.18 -4.18 8.15
N VAL A 95 3.11 -4.62 8.81
CA VAL A 95 2.14 -5.60 8.27
C VAL A 95 0.73 -5.04 8.39
N SER A 96 0.05 -4.86 7.26
CA SER A 96 -1.35 -4.39 7.23
C SER A 96 -2.10 -4.86 5.98
N PHE A 97 -3.29 -5.43 6.21
CA PHE A 97 -4.19 -5.92 5.17
C PHE A 97 -5.41 -5.01 4.95
N GLY A 98 -5.30 -3.74 5.39
CA GLY A 98 -6.32 -2.72 5.16
C GLY A 98 -7.58 -2.88 6.01
N SER A 99 -8.62 -2.12 5.64
CA SER A 99 -9.88 -2.03 6.40
C SER A 99 -10.89 -3.12 6.07
N MET A 100 -10.83 -3.72 4.88
CA MET A 100 -11.88 -4.62 4.38
C MET A 100 -11.43 -6.07 4.20
N ALA A 101 -10.14 -6.34 4.00
CA ALA A 101 -9.73 -7.69 3.67
C ALA A 101 -9.82 -8.62 4.90
N GLU A 102 -10.37 -9.80 4.72
CA GLU A 102 -10.49 -10.83 5.74
C GLU A 102 -9.54 -11.97 5.43
N LEU A 103 -8.73 -12.36 6.41
CA LEU A 103 -7.82 -13.48 6.31
C LEU A 103 -8.46 -14.73 6.92
N LYS A 104 -8.16 -15.89 6.35
CA LYS A 104 -8.49 -17.18 6.97
C LYS A 104 -7.56 -17.42 8.17
N GLU A 105 -8.02 -18.17 9.16
CA GLU A 105 -7.21 -18.57 10.32
C GLU A 105 -5.88 -19.23 9.91
N GLU A 106 -5.93 -20.09 8.89
CA GLU A 106 -4.73 -20.72 8.32
C GLU A 106 -3.72 -19.67 7.85
N GLN A 107 -4.16 -18.65 7.09
CA GLN A 107 -3.26 -17.60 6.61
C GLN A 107 -2.72 -16.71 7.73
N MET A 108 -3.54 -16.40 8.75
CA MET A 108 -3.11 -15.65 9.93
C MET A 108 -2.01 -16.39 10.69
N LYS A 109 -2.16 -17.71 10.84
CA LYS A 109 -1.14 -18.58 11.45
C LYS A 109 0.16 -18.58 10.66
N GLU A 110 0.10 -18.75 9.34
CA GLU A 110 1.30 -18.76 8.50
C GLU A 110 2.05 -17.42 8.54
N ILE A 111 1.33 -16.29 8.56
CA ILE A 111 1.94 -14.95 8.73
C ILE A 111 2.61 -14.83 10.11
N ALA A 112 1.90 -15.21 11.18
CA ALA A 112 2.44 -15.14 12.54
C ALA A 112 3.74 -15.95 12.68
N CYS A 113 3.73 -17.19 12.18
CA CYS A 113 4.90 -18.06 12.19
C CYS A 113 6.04 -17.50 11.34
N GLY A 114 5.75 -17.03 10.13
CA GLY A 114 6.74 -16.44 9.21
C GLY A 114 7.40 -15.18 9.79
N LEU A 115 6.62 -14.31 10.45
CA LEU A 115 7.14 -13.14 11.17
C LEU A 115 8.11 -13.56 12.27
N ASN A 116 7.74 -14.55 13.10
CA ASN A 116 8.60 -15.04 14.17
C ASN A 116 9.90 -15.66 13.63
N LYS A 117 9.81 -16.49 12.58
CA LYS A 117 10.97 -17.13 11.94
C LYS A 117 11.90 -16.13 11.25
N SER A 118 11.35 -15.05 10.68
CA SER A 118 12.15 -14.01 10.01
C SER A 118 13.15 -13.32 10.94
N ASN A 119 12.91 -13.36 12.26
CA ASN A 119 13.72 -12.70 13.26
C ASN A 119 13.94 -11.19 13.01
N HIS A 120 13.01 -10.53 12.30
CA HIS A 120 12.93 -9.07 12.24
C HIS A 120 11.94 -8.54 13.27
N ASN A 121 12.05 -7.26 13.61
CA ASN A 121 11.02 -6.58 14.38
C ASN A 121 9.78 -6.41 13.51
N PHE A 122 8.58 -6.45 14.10
CA PHE A 122 7.36 -6.24 13.31
C PHE A 122 6.30 -5.40 14.03
N LEU A 123 5.59 -4.60 13.24
CA LEU A 123 4.36 -3.92 13.65
C LEU A 123 3.22 -4.48 12.81
N TRP A 124 2.33 -5.24 13.44
CA TRP A 124 1.21 -5.89 12.75
C TRP A 124 -0.13 -5.31 13.15
N ILE A 125 -0.85 -4.81 12.15
CA ILE A 125 -2.21 -4.29 12.30
C ILE A 125 -3.20 -5.43 12.10
N VAL A 126 -3.92 -5.78 13.18
CA VAL A 126 -4.97 -6.81 13.15
C VAL A 126 -6.24 -6.21 13.70
N ARG A 127 -7.25 -6.04 12.85
CA ARG A 127 -8.54 -5.48 13.26
C ARG A 127 -9.16 -6.36 14.36
N GLU A 128 -9.94 -5.75 15.25
CA GLU A 128 -10.60 -6.44 16.37
C GLU A 128 -11.42 -7.66 15.92
N SER A 129 -12.07 -7.59 14.74
CA SER A 129 -12.81 -8.72 14.15
C SER A 129 -11.92 -9.88 13.69
N GLU A 130 -10.64 -9.64 13.42
CA GLU A 130 -9.67 -10.61 12.92
C GLU A 130 -8.77 -11.17 14.03
N GLU A 131 -8.67 -10.49 15.19
CA GLU A 131 -7.83 -10.88 16.32
C GLU A 131 -8.07 -12.33 16.81
N PRO A 132 -9.32 -12.85 16.88
CA PRO A 132 -9.57 -14.23 17.30
C PRO A 132 -8.90 -15.30 16.42
N LYS A 133 -8.49 -14.93 15.19
CA LYS A 133 -7.86 -15.82 14.21
C LYS A 133 -6.34 -15.93 14.42
N ILE A 134 -5.74 -15.09 15.26
CA ILE A 134 -4.32 -15.18 15.60
C ILE A 134 -4.11 -16.38 16.54
N PRO A 135 -3.07 -17.22 16.34
CA PRO A 135 -2.71 -18.24 17.32
C PRO A 135 -2.45 -17.62 18.70
N LYS A 136 -3.14 -18.09 19.75
CA LYS A 136 -2.98 -17.56 21.13
C LYS A 136 -1.53 -17.61 21.60
N ASP A 137 -0.88 -18.74 21.36
CA ASP A 137 0.52 -18.99 21.69
C ASP A 137 1.46 -17.97 21.04
N PHE A 138 1.10 -17.39 19.90
CA PHE A 138 1.88 -16.33 19.28
C PHE A 138 1.79 -15.05 20.10
N LEU A 139 0.57 -14.58 20.43
CA LEU A 139 0.39 -13.35 21.21
C LEU A 139 1.04 -13.45 22.60
N ASP A 140 0.94 -14.60 23.25
CA ASP A 140 1.50 -14.82 24.59
C ASP A 140 3.04 -14.83 24.61
N ASN A 141 3.68 -15.18 23.48
CA ASN A 141 5.13 -15.32 23.37
C ASN A 141 5.82 -14.13 22.69
N ILE A 142 5.08 -13.17 22.13
CA ILE A 142 5.68 -11.97 21.56
C ILE A 142 6.26 -11.12 22.68
N LYS A 143 7.59 -11.01 22.69
CA LYS A 143 8.25 -10.02 23.52
C LYS A 143 8.03 -8.64 22.91
N ARG A 144 7.73 -7.65 23.76
CA ARG A 144 7.42 -6.28 23.31
C ARG A 144 8.57 -5.67 22.51
N GLU A 145 9.81 -5.99 22.81
CA GLU A 145 10.98 -5.54 22.06
C GLU A 145 11.10 -6.15 20.66
N LYS A 146 10.33 -7.20 20.35
CA LYS A 146 10.38 -7.91 19.07
C LYS A 146 9.18 -7.63 18.17
N GLY A 147 8.00 -7.48 18.75
CA GLY A 147 6.78 -7.27 17.97
C GLY A 147 5.76 -6.43 18.70
N LEU A 148 4.97 -5.68 17.92
CA LEU A 148 3.81 -4.95 18.39
C LEU A 148 2.61 -5.31 17.50
N VAL A 149 1.53 -5.78 18.13
CA VAL A 149 0.24 -6.02 17.47
C VAL A 149 -0.76 -5.00 17.99
N VAL A 150 -1.41 -4.26 17.09
CA VAL A 150 -2.43 -3.26 17.44
C VAL A 150 -3.60 -3.33 16.48
N THR A 151 -4.76 -2.80 16.91
CA THR A 151 -5.97 -2.85 16.10
C THR A 151 -6.00 -1.89 14.91
N TRP A 152 -5.34 -0.74 15.06
CA TRP A 152 -5.22 0.27 14.01
C TRP A 152 -4.05 1.23 14.26
N CYS A 153 -3.48 1.79 13.20
CA CYS A 153 -2.35 2.74 13.26
C CYS A 153 -2.55 3.93 12.32
N PRO A 154 -1.81 5.04 12.54
CA PRO A 154 -1.67 6.08 11.53
C PRO A 154 -0.72 5.61 10.41
N GLN A 155 -1.24 4.96 9.37
CA GLN A 155 -0.43 4.26 8.36
C GLN A 155 0.62 5.15 7.68
N LEU A 156 0.29 6.42 7.36
CA LEU A 156 1.26 7.36 6.78
C LEU A 156 2.41 7.70 7.74
N ASP A 157 2.12 7.96 9.02
CA ASP A 157 3.15 8.20 10.04
C ASP A 157 4.03 6.95 10.22
N VAL A 158 3.43 5.77 10.21
CA VAL A 158 4.15 4.50 10.30
C VAL A 158 5.05 4.32 9.08
N LEU A 159 4.52 4.40 7.86
CA LEU A 159 5.29 4.20 6.62
C LEU A 159 6.39 5.26 6.42
N SER A 160 6.21 6.47 6.95
CA SER A 160 7.23 7.52 6.91
C SER A 160 8.29 7.39 8.01
N HIS A 161 8.09 6.50 8.98
CA HIS A 161 9.02 6.31 10.08
C HIS A 161 10.28 5.55 9.64
N LYS A 162 11.47 6.08 10.00
CA LYS A 162 12.78 5.54 9.63
C LYS A 162 13.05 4.09 10.03
N ALA A 163 12.33 3.60 11.05
CA ALA A 163 12.45 2.20 11.50
C ALA A 163 11.84 1.19 10.52
N ILE A 164 10.93 1.62 9.62
CA ILE A 164 10.30 0.72 8.65
C ILE A 164 11.33 0.31 7.59
N GLY A 165 11.56 -1.00 7.48
CA GLY A 165 12.40 -1.59 6.43
C GLY A 165 11.59 -2.10 5.24
N CYS A 166 10.41 -2.66 5.49
CA CYS A 166 9.48 -3.06 4.42
C CYS A 166 8.02 -3.11 4.90
N PHE A 167 7.10 -3.14 3.93
CA PHE A 167 5.67 -3.21 4.15
C PHE A 167 5.09 -4.50 3.56
N MET A 168 4.65 -5.41 4.41
CA MET A 168 3.80 -6.54 4.03
C MET A 168 2.35 -6.07 3.84
N THR A 169 1.88 -6.13 2.61
CA THR A 169 0.63 -5.50 2.20
C THR A 169 -0.23 -6.41 1.33
N HIS A 170 -1.54 -6.24 1.47
CA HIS A 170 -2.54 -6.76 0.55
C HIS A 170 -2.52 -6.10 -0.84
N CYS A 171 -1.69 -5.08 -1.07
CA CYS A 171 -1.62 -4.34 -2.34
C CYS A 171 -2.94 -3.64 -2.73
N GLY A 172 -3.73 -3.21 -1.75
CA GLY A 172 -4.81 -2.25 -2.03
C GLY A 172 -4.23 -0.97 -2.61
N TRP A 173 -4.95 -0.34 -3.55
CA TRP A 173 -4.39 0.76 -4.35
C TRP A 173 -3.88 1.93 -3.50
N ASN A 174 -4.65 2.38 -2.50
CA ASN A 174 -4.22 3.47 -1.60
C ASN A 174 -2.92 3.14 -0.86
N SER A 175 -2.86 1.98 -0.18
CA SER A 175 -1.66 1.50 0.51
C SER A 175 -0.45 1.35 -0.43
N THR A 176 -0.71 0.98 -1.68
CA THR A 176 0.34 0.85 -2.72
C THR A 176 0.89 2.23 -3.11
N LEU A 177 0.02 3.22 -3.33
CA LEU A 177 0.43 4.60 -3.60
C LEU A 177 1.19 5.21 -2.42
N GLU A 178 0.75 4.94 -1.19
CA GLU A 178 1.46 5.37 0.03
C GLU A 178 2.89 4.82 0.07
N ALA A 179 3.06 3.51 -0.16
CA ALA A 179 4.37 2.87 -0.20
C ALA A 179 5.25 3.40 -1.34
N LEU A 180 4.69 3.59 -2.54
CA LEU A 180 5.37 4.21 -3.69
C LEU A 180 5.88 5.61 -3.35
N SER A 181 5.03 6.43 -2.72
CA SER A 181 5.33 7.85 -2.45
C SER A 181 6.27 8.05 -1.28
N LEU A 182 6.27 7.13 -0.32
CA LEU A 182 7.18 7.15 0.84
C LEU A 182 8.46 6.33 0.59
N GLY A 183 8.53 5.59 -0.52
CA GLY A 183 9.68 4.80 -0.92
C GLY A 183 9.91 3.57 -0.06
N VAL A 184 8.83 2.91 0.37
CA VAL A 184 8.87 1.73 1.23
C VAL A 184 8.76 0.46 0.38
N PRO A 185 9.76 -0.44 0.42
CA PRO A 185 9.69 -1.76 -0.23
C PRO A 185 8.48 -2.58 0.21
N MET A 186 7.94 -3.40 -0.70
CA MET A 186 6.74 -4.20 -0.42
C MET A 186 6.98 -5.72 -0.43
N VAL A 187 6.35 -6.41 0.52
CA VAL A 187 6.05 -7.85 0.46
C VAL A 187 4.56 -7.98 0.16
N ALA A 188 4.25 -8.34 -1.08
CA ALA A 188 2.89 -8.36 -1.61
C ALA A 188 2.21 -9.72 -1.35
N ILE A 189 1.11 -9.69 -0.58
CA ILE A 189 0.22 -10.84 -0.35
C ILE A 189 -1.21 -10.42 -0.75
N PRO A 190 -1.53 -10.40 -2.06
CA PRO A 190 -2.85 -9.95 -2.53
C PRO A 190 -3.95 -10.93 -2.13
N ILE A 191 -5.13 -10.40 -1.78
CA ILE A 191 -6.25 -11.19 -1.29
C ILE A 191 -7.38 -11.27 -2.32
N TRP A 192 -7.82 -10.13 -2.85
CA TRP A 192 -9.00 -10.06 -3.74
C TRP A 192 -8.93 -8.87 -4.71
N THR A 193 -9.88 -8.81 -5.64
CA THR A 193 -10.08 -7.68 -6.58
C THR A 193 -8.86 -7.36 -7.45
N ASP A 194 -8.51 -6.08 -7.55
CA ASP A 194 -7.38 -5.47 -8.25
C ASP A 194 -6.02 -5.80 -7.62
N GLN A 195 -5.98 -6.28 -6.38
CA GLN A 195 -4.74 -6.47 -5.62
C GLN A 195 -3.75 -7.40 -6.31
N CYS A 196 -4.22 -8.44 -6.99
CA CYS A 196 -3.37 -9.34 -7.76
C CYS A 196 -2.66 -8.64 -8.93
N THR A 197 -3.34 -7.67 -9.57
CA THR A 197 -2.77 -6.81 -10.61
C THR A 197 -1.77 -5.84 -10.00
N ASN A 198 -2.14 -5.17 -8.91
CA ASN A 198 -1.25 -4.25 -8.20
C ASN A 198 0.04 -4.95 -7.75
N ALA A 199 -0.06 -6.16 -7.20
CA ALA A 199 1.09 -6.98 -6.81
C ALA A 199 2.00 -7.37 -8.00
N LYS A 200 1.43 -7.56 -9.20
CA LYS A 200 2.19 -7.80 -10.44
C LYS A 200 2.98 -6.54 -10.83
N TYR A 201 2.37 -5.36 -10.72
CA TYR A 201 3.07 -4.09 -10.97
C TYR A 201 4.20 -3.87 -9.97
N VAL A 202 3.94 -4.06 -8.68
CA VAL A 202 4.93 -3.95 -7.60
C VAL A 202 6.16 -4.82 -7.87
N MET A 203 5.94 -6.07 -8.31
CA MET A 203 7.03 -7.04 -8.50
C MET A 203 7.76 -6.87 -9.83
N ASP A 204 7.04 -6.66 -10.94
CA ASP A 204 7.60 -6.82 -12.30
C ASP A 204 7.73 -5.52 -13.10
N ILE A 205 6.97 -4.48 -12.75
CA ILE A 205 6.98 -3.21 -13.49
C ILE A 205 7.76 -2.15 -12.71
N TRP A 206 7.41 -1.98 -11.44
CA TRP A 206 8.09 -1.03 -10.57
C TRP A 206 9.29 -1.64 -9.85
N GLU A 207 9.34 -2.97 -9.78
CA GLU A 207 10.43 -3.76 -9.20
C GLU A 207 10.81 -3.29 -7.78
N MET A 208 9.81 -2.90 -7.00
CA MET A 208 9.98 -2.35 -5.64
C MET A 208 9.44 -3.27 -4.55
N GLY A 209 9.21 -4.54 -4.90
CA GLY A 209 8.75 -5.54 -3.95
C GLY A 209 8.78 -6.96 -4.51
N ILE A 210 8.35 -7.89 -3.66
CA ILE A 210 8.21 -9.31 -4.00
C ILE A 210 6.77 -9.71 -3.77
N LYS A 211 6.17 -10.41 -4.73
CA LYS A 211 4.89 -11.09 -4.53
C LYS A 211 5.13 -12.45 -3.89
N ALA A 212 4.62 -12.64 -2.68
CA ALA A 212 4.71 -13.92 -1.99
C ALA A 212 3.81 -14.94 -2.71
N GLN A 213 4.39 -16.06 -3.09
CA GLN A 213 3.69 -17.09 -3.86
C GLN A 213 2.81 -17.93 -2.93
N ALA A 214 1.51 -17.97 -3.21
CA ALA A 214 0.59 -18.84 -2.52
C ALA A 214 0.64 -20.27 -3.11
N ASN A 215 0.37 -21.26 -2.26
CA ASN A 215 0.17 -22.65 -2.67
C ASN A 215 -1.18 -22.84 -3.40
N GLU A 216 -1.49 -24.08 -3.79
CA GLU A 216 -2.70 -24.42 -4.55
C GLU A 216 -4.01 -24.07 -3.82
N LYS A 217 -3.99 -23.93 -2.49
CA LYS A 217 -5.14 -23.53 -1.66
C LYS A 217 -5.28 -22.01 -1.54
N GLY A 218 -4.36 -21.24 -2.14
CA GLY A 218 -4.30 -19.79 -2.01
C GLY A 218 -3.73 -19.32 -0.68
N VAL A 219 -2.96 -20.17 0.02
CA VAL A 219 -2.29 -19.84 1.28
C VAL A 219 -0.81 -19.58 1.04
N VAL A 220 -0.30 -18.46 1.55
CA VAL A 220 1.14 -18.17 1.59
C VAL A 220 1.70 -18.79 2.86
N GLU A 221 2.53 -19.82 2.68
CA GLU A 221 3.14 -20.60 3.77
C GLU A 221 4.20 -19.80 4.52
N GLN A 222 4.41 -20.10 5.80
CA GLN A 222 5.32 -19.42 6.71
C GLN A 222 6.75 -19.36 6.17
N GLU A 223 7.23 -20.40 5.46
CA GLU A 223 8.55 -20.43 4.83
C GLU A 223 8.65 -19.40 3.70
N VAL A 224 7.56 -19.21 2.94
CA VAL A 224 7.48 -18.19 1.88
C VAL A 224 7.41 -16.79 2.50
N VAL A 225 6.63 -16.60 3.56
CA VAL A 225 6.56 -15.34 4.31
C VAL A 225 7.94 -14.96 4.84
N GLU A 226 8.60 -15.88 5.56
CA GLU A 226 9.95 -15.71 6.08
C GLU A 226 10.93 -15.34 4.97
N HIS A 227 10.97 -16.14 3.90
CA HIS A 227 11.88 -15.92 2.78
C HIS A 227 11.68 -14.55 2.13
N CYS A 228 10.43 -14.15 1.87
CA CYS A 228 10.15 -12.84 1.27
C CYS A 228 10.58 -11.69 2.17
N ILE A 229 10.32 -11.78 3.48
CA ILE A 229 10.79 -10.76 4.43
C ILE A 229 12.30 -10.66 4.38
N ARG A 230 13.02 -11.78 4.55
CA ARG A 230 14.48 -11.79 4.60
C ARG A 230 15.10 -11.33 3.30
N GLU A 231 14.54 -11.69 2.15
CA GLU A 231 15.06 -11.25 0.85
C GLU A 231 14.89 -9.74 0.67
N VAL A 232 13.75 -9.16 1.06
CA VAL A 232 13.52 -7.71 0.97
C VAL A 232 14.38 -6.94 1.98
N MET A 233 14.60 -7.48 3.18
CA MET A 233 15.31 -6.82 4.27
C MET A 233 16.83 -6.96 4.14
N GLU A 234 17.33 -8.16 3.85
CA GLU A 234 18.74 -8.54 3.95
C GLU A 234 19.35 -8.95 2.60
N GLY A 235 18.53 -9.48 1.70
CA GLY A 235 18.94 -10.11 0.44
C GLY A 235 19.53 -9.14 -0.59
N GLU A 236 20.20 -9.70 -1.60
CA GLU A 236 20.79 -8.92 -2.69
C GLU A 236 19.69 -8.28 -3.55
N ARG A 237 18.61 -9.02 -3.85
CA ARG A 237 17.45 -8.46 -4.54
C ARG A 237 16.79 -7.35 -3.73
N GLY A 238 16.82 -7.46 -2.40
CA GLY A 238 16.34 -6.42 -1.48
C GLY A 238 17.04 -5.07 -1.66
N LYS A 239 18.32 -5.06 -2.03
CA LYS A 239 19.06 -3.81 -2.32
C LYS A 239 18.53 -3.12 -3.57
N GLU A 240 18.28 -3.87 -4.63
CA GLU A 240 17.70 -3.35 -5.88
C GLU A 240 16.27 -2.85 -5.65
N ILE A 241 15.47 -3.64 -4.92
CA ILE A 241 14.12 -3.28 -4.52
C ILE A 241 14.09 -1.94 -3.76
N ARG A 242 14.97 -1.74 -2.77
CA ARG A 242 15.07 -0.47 -2.03
C ARG A 242 15.47 0.70 -2.93
N LYS A 243 16.42 0.49 -3.85
CA LYS A 243 16.81 1.52 -4.83
C LYS A 243 15.62 1.92 -5.72
N ASN A 244 14.83 0.95 -6.16
CA ASN A 244 13.64 1.20 -6.96
C ASN A 244 12.54 1.90 -6.16
N ALA A 245 12.33 1.52 -4.89
CA ALA A 245 11.39 2.21 -4.01
C ALA A 245 11.74 3.70 -3.85
N ILE A 246 13.02 4.02 -3.62
CA ILE A 246 13.50 5.41 -3.55
C ILE A 246 13.29 6.14 -4.88
N LYS A 247 13.60 5.49 -6.02
CA LYS A 247 13.38 6.06 -7.35
C LYS A 247 11.89 6.43 -7.54
N TRP A 248 10.98 5.55 -7.19
CA TRP A 248 9.55 5.80 -7.36
C TRP A 248 9.03 6.89 -6.42
N ARG A 249 9.54 6.98 -5.20
CA ARG A 249 9.28 8.14 -4.32
C ARG A 249 9.59 9.47 -5.00
N GLU A 250 10.77 9.57 -5.62
CA GLU A 250 11.18 10.80 -6.29
C GLU A 250 10.35 11.09 -7.55
N VAL A 251 9.96 10.05 -8.29
CA VAL A 251 9.07 10.18 -9.46
C VAL A 251 7.70 10.70 -9.01
N THR A 252 7.12 10.09 -7.98
CA THR A 252 5.81 10.47 -7.46
C THR A 252 5.81 11.88 -6.91
N LYS A 253 6.86 12.26 -6.17
CA LYS A 253 7.02 13.63 -5.71
C LYS A 253 7.06 14.63 -6.86
N LYS A 254 7.84 14.37 -7.91
CA LYS A 254 7.92 15.25 -9.09
C LYS A 254 6.61 15.35 -9.87
N ALA A 255 5.81 14.28 -9.89
CA ALA A 255 4.52 14.30 -10.54
C ALA A 255 3.51 15.22 -9.82
N MET A 256 3.58 15.30 -8.49
CA MET A 256 2.73 16.16 -7.65
C MET A 256 3.24 17.60 -7.53
N ASP A 257 4.55 17.82 -7.66
CA ASP A 257 5.15 19.15 -7.54
C ASP A 257 4.69 20.12 -8.66
N GLU A 258 4.93 21.42 -8.49
CA GLU A 258 4.51 22.44 -9.44
C GLU A 258 5.02 22.15 -10.87
N GLY A 259 4.10 22.11 -11.83
CA GLY A 259 4.39 21.77 -13.23
C GLY A 259 4.58 20.27 -13.50
N GLY A 260 4.42 19.43 -12.48
CA GLY A 260 4.39 17.96 -12.57
C GLY A 260 3.21 17.43 -13.36
N SER A 261 3.23 16.13 -13.70
CA SER A 261 2.20 15.50 -14.53
C SER A 261 0.81 15.55 -13.89
N SER A 262 0.72 15.29 -12.58
CA SER A 262 -0.53 15.35 -11.81
C SER A 262 -1.00 16.78 -11.59
N ASP A 263 -0.08 17.67 -11.21
CA ASP A 263 -0.36 19.11 -11.03
C ASP A 263 -0.95 19.74 -12.30
N ARG A 264 -0.33 19.50 -13.46
CA ARG A 264 -0.85 19.98 -14.76
C ARG A 264 -2.22 19.43 -15.10
N ASN A 265 -2.47 18.15 -14.80
CA ASN A 265 -3.76 17.51 -15.03
C ASN A 265 -4.86 18.12 -14.16
N ILE A 266 -4.56 18.44 -12.89
CA ILE A 266 -5.47 19.12 -11.98
C ILE A 266 -5.73 20.55 -12.46
N ASN A 267 -4.69 21.30 -12.83
CA ASN A 267 -4.83 22.66 -13.35
C ASN A 267 -5.68 22.69 -14.64
N GLU A 268 -5.45 21.78 -15.58
CA GLU A 268 -6.27 21.68 -16.80
C GLU A 268 -7.75 21.41 -16.48
N PHE A 269 -8.01 20.52 -15.53
CA PHE A 269 -9.37 20.21 -15.09
C PHE A 269 -10.04 21.45 -14.45
N VAL A 270 -9.35 22.13 -13.53
CA VAL A 270 -9.87 23.33 -12.84
C VAL A 270 -10.08 24.48 -13.82
N ASP A 271 -9.12 24.76 -14.69
CA ASP A 271 -9.23 25.81 -15.70
C ASP A 271 -10.45 25.60 -16.59
N LYS A 272 -10.73 24.34 -16.93
CA LYS A 272 -11.91 23.99 -17.72
C LYS A 272 -13.21 24.20 -16.96
N LEU A 273 -13.27 23.81 -15.69
CA LEU A 273 -14.43 24.07 -14.85
C LEU A 273 -14.73 25.56 -14.67
N VAL A 274 -13.69 26.39 -14.51
CA VAL A 274 -13.87 27.83 -14.28
C VAL A 274 -14.24 28.55 -15.59
N ASN A 275 -13.64 28.17 -16.72
CA ASN A 275 -13.84 28.86 -18.01
C ASN A 275 -15.02 28.35 -18.85
N GLU A 276 -15.63 27.22 -18.49
CA GLU A 276 -16.85 26.70 -19.15
C GLU A 276 -18.14 27.10 -18.39
N SER A 277 -18.08 28.16 -17.56
CA SER A 277 -19.22 28.82 -16.89
C SER A 277 -19.91 29.87 -17.76
#